data_AF-X0P960-F1
#
_entry.id   AF-X0P960-F1
#
_cell.length_a   1.000
_cell.length_b   1.000
_cell.length_c   1.000
_cell.angle_alpha   90.00
_cell.angle_beta   90.00
_cell.angle_gamma   90.00
#
_symmetry.space_group_name_H-M   'P 1'
#
loop_
_entity.id
_entity.type
_entity.pdbx_description
1 polymer ?
#
loop_
_entity_poly.entity_id
_entity_poly.type
_entity_poly.pdbx_seq_one_letter_code
_entity_poly.pdbx_strand_id
1 'polypeptide(L)'
;MNKIEKVQRWLADNNRDIALISDPKTIQYLTGFFSDPNERVLVLVVFKNKEPFLFGPALETEAIKESGWSQPVYGYLDHEDPWQMIADQIRTRQTDQTAFAIEKANLSVAWLEQAKSQFPNGDFSANLTPMIDQMRMIKTPDEIEKLKIAGKWDDFAFKTCFEAVKAGLPESRVAAEMSYA
;
A
#
# COMPACT_ATOMS: atom_id res chain seq x y z
N MET A 1 8.20 9.08 16.15
CA MET A 1 7.17 9.35 15.13
C MET A 1 6.97 8.09 14.31
N ASN A 2 5.77 7.50 14.33
CA ASN A 2 5.44 6.33 13.52
C ASN A 2 5.27 6.73 12.04
N LYS A 3 5.16 5.76 11.12
CA LYS A 3 5.12 6.04 9.69
C LYS A 3 3.85 6.81 9.27
N ILE A 4 2.70 6.51 9.87
CA ILE A 4 1.44 7.24 9.61
C ILE A 4 1.55 8.70 10.03
N GLU A 5 2.10 8.98 11.22
CA GLU A 5 2.31 10.34 11.72
C GLU A 5 3.19 11.19 10.78
N LYS A 6 4.15 10.57 10.06
CA LYS A 6 4.93 11.26 9.02
C LYS A 6 4.04 11.68 7.85
N VAL A 7 3.10 10.82 7.43
CA VAL A 7 2.11 11.14 6.38
C VAL A 7 1.18 12.27 6.86
N GLN A 8 0.68 12.19 8.09
CA GLN A 8 -0.18 13.22 8.68
C GLN A 8 0.52 14.58 8.78
N ARG A 9 1.79 14.59 9.20
CA ARG A 9 2.62 15.80 9.21
C ARG A 9 2.80 16.36 7.79
N TRP A 10 3.11 15.51 6.82
CA TRP A 10 3.25 15.97 5.43
C TRP A 10 1.94 16.55 4.89
N LEU A 11 0.78 15.97 5.23
CA LEU A 11 -0.53 16.54 4.90
C LEU A 11 -0.68 17.95 5.51
N ALA A 12 -0.35 18.11 6.79
CA ALA A 12 -0.39 19.41 7.46
C ALA A 12 0.54 20.44 6.81
N ASP A 13 1.79 20.07 6.54
CA ASP A 13 2.81 20.96 5.98
C ASP A 13 2.52 21.38 4.52
N ASN A 14 1.72 20.60 3.79
CA ASN A 14 1.38 20.84 2.38
C ASN A 14 -0.06 21.31 2.16
N ASN A 15 -0.76 21.73 3.22
CA ASN A 15 -2.17 22.15 3.19
C ASN A 15 -3.08 21.11 2.52
N ARG A 16 -2.92 19.84 2.90
CA ARG A 16 -3.75 18.72 2.48
C ARG A 16 -4.50 18.13 3.66
N ASP A 17 -5.68 17.60 3.40
CA ASP A 17 -6.60 17.12 4.43
C ASP A 17 -6.60 15.60 4.50
N ILE A 18 -6.57 14.93 3.34
CA ILE A 18 -6.74 13.48 3.21
C ILE A 18 -5.71 12.93 2.23
N ALA A 19 -5.07 11.80 2.56
CA ALA A 19 -4.32 10.99 1.62
C ALA A 19 -5.12 9.73 1.26
N LEU A 20 -5.22 9.44 -0.03
CA LEU A 20 -5.69 8.16 -0.57
C LEU A 20 -4.49 7.37 -1.08
N ILE A 21 -4.17 6.28 -0.39
CA ILE A 21 -2.99 5.44 -0.64
C ILE A 21 -3.49 4.12 -1.19
N SER A 22 -3.11 3.79 -2.42
CA SER A 22 -3.62 2.63 -3.18
C SER A 22 -2.54 1.62 -3.53
N ASP A 23 -1.24 1.96 -3.41
CA ASP A 23 -0.17 1.02 -3.69
C ASP A 23 -0.12 -0.05 -2.58
N PRO A 24 -0.33 -1.34 -2.90
CA PRO A 24 -0.20 -2.42 -1.92
C PRO A 24 1.13 -2.42 -1.17
N LYS A 25 2.23 -1.99 -1.81
CA LYS A 25 3.54 -1.91 -1.16
C LYS A 25 3.62 -0.73 -0.20
N THR A 26 2.99 0.40 -0.51
CA THR A 26 2.89 1.52 0.44
C THR A 26 1.98 1.16 1.60
N ILE A 27 0.85 0.48 1.35
CA ILE A 27 -0.03 -0.02 2.40
C ILE A 27 0.75 -0.96 3.33
N GLN A 28 1.43 -1.97 2.79
CA GLN A 28 2.30 -2.86 3.58
C GLN A 28 3.36 -2.10 4.37
N TYR A 29 3.99 -1.10 3.76
CA TYR A 29 5.01 -0.29 4.41
C TYR A 29 4.47 0.49 5.62
N LEU A 30 3.22 0.98 5.53
CA LEU A 30 2.57 1.81 6.55
C LEU A 30 1.80 1.03 7.61
N THR A 31 1.23 -0.13 7.25
CA THR A 31 0.31 -0.90 8.11
C THR A 31 0.86 -2.26 8.53
N GLY A 32 1.81 -2.83 7.77
CA GLY A 32 2.26 -4.21 7.91
C GLY A 32 1.43 -5.23 7.12
N PHE A 33 0.25 -4.86 6.64
CA PHE A 33 -0.64 -5.72 5.85
C PHE A 33 -0.29 -5.67 4.36
N PHE A 34 -0.16 -6.85 3.73
CA PHE A 34 -0.02 -6.96 2.28
C PHE A 34 -1.14 -7.82 1.71
N SER A 35 -1.80 -7.31 0.68
CA SER A 35 -2.63 -8.07 -0.25
C SER A 35 -2.34 -7.58 -1.66
N ASP A 36 -2.41 -8.48 -2.64
CA ASP A 36 -2.51 -8.10 -4.05
C ASP A 36 -3.98 -8.21 -4.46
N PRO A 37 -4.74 -7.10 -4.41
CA PRO A 37 -6.18 -7.15 -4.60
C PRO A 37 -6.55 -7.37 -6.08
N ASN A 38 -5.57 -7.44 -6.99
CA ASN A 38 -5.77 -7.47 -8.45
C ASN A 38 -6.67 -6.28 -8.88
N GLU A 39 -7.89 -6.56 -9.33
CA GLU A 39 -8.87 -5.54 -9.73
C GLU A 39 -9.66 -4.94 -8.56
N ARG A 40 -9.63 -5.56 -7.38
CA ARG A 40 -10.41 -5.12 -6.21
C ARG A 40 -9.80 -3.86 -5.57
N VAL A 41 -10.65 -3.09 -4.89
CA VAL A 41 -10.23 -1.84 -4.24
C VAL A 41 -9.62 -2.14 -2.88
N LEU A 42 -8.36 -1.76 -2.70
CA LEU A 42 -7.67 -1.70 -1.41
C LEU A 42 -7.09 -0.30 -1.24
N VAL A 43 -7.55 0.45 -0.25
CA VAL A 43 -7.14 1.84 -0.02
C VAL A 43 -6.91 2.09 1.47
N LEU A 44 -5.76 2.65 1.80
CA LEU A 44 -5.51 3.26 3.10
C LEU A 44 -5.86 4.76 3.03
N VAL A 45 -6.76 5.21 3.91
CA VAL A 45 -7.15 6.61 4.01
C VAL A 45 -6.52 7.20 5.26
N VAL A 46 -5.66 8.21 5.07
CA VAL A 46 -4.99 8.92 6.16
C VAL A 46 -5.45 10.36 6.21
N PHE A 47 -5.75 10.86 7.41
CA PHE A 47 -6.24 12.22 7.63
C PHE A 47 -5.18 13.07 8.30
N LYS A 48 -5.14 14.38 7.99
CA LYS A 48 -4.26 15.36 8.62
C LYS A 48 -4.31 15.29 10.16
N ASN A 49 -5.49 15.14 10.75
CA ASN A 49 -5.72 15.22 12.19
C ASN A 49 -6.82 14.27 12.72
N LYS A 50 -7.10 13.17 12.00
CA LYS A 50 -8.06 12.12 12.41
C LYS A 50 -7.44 10.74 12.30
N GLU A 51 -8.07 9.76 12.93
CA GLU A 51 -7.66 8.36 12.83
C GLU A 51 -7.82 7.84 11.38
N PRO A 52 -6.77 7.19 10.83
CA PRO A 52 -6.83 6.60 9.51
C PRO A 52 -7.77 5.37 9.50
N PHE A 53 -8.09 4.86 8.31
CA PHE A 53 -8.70 3.54 8.17
C PHE A 53 -8.18 2.81 6.95
N LEU A 54 -8.25 1.48 7.01
CA LEU A 54 -8.04 0.65 5.84
C LEU A 54 -9.39 0.20 5.27
N PHE A 55 -9.51 0.25 3.95
CA PHE A 55 -10.68 -0.19 3.21
C PHE A 55 -10.25 -1.24 2.20
N GLY A 56 -10.94 -2.38 2.15
CA GLY A 56 -10.56 -3.49 1.28
C GLY A 56 -11.70 -4.49 1.04
N PRO A 57 -11.45 -5.59 0.32
CA PRO A 57 -12.43 -6.66 0.17
C PRO A 57 -12.87 -7.22 1.53
N ALA A 58 -14.16 -7.53 1.69
CA ALA A 58 -14.69 -8.06 2.96
C ALA A 58 -13.95 -9.30 3.46
N LEU A 59 -13.49 -10.16 2.54
CA LEU A 59 -12.72 -11.38 2.82
C LEU A 59 -11.35 -11.10 3.48
N GLU A 60 -10.81 -9.89 3.34
CA GLU A 60 -9.49 -9.54 3.86
C GLU A 60 -9.56 -8.87 5.24
N THR A 61 -10.75 -8.50 5.71
CA THR A 61 -10.91 -7.68 6.93
C THR A 61 -10.32 -8.31 8.18
N GLU A 62 -10.43 -9.64 8.35
CA GLU A 62 -9.83 -10.35 9.46
C GLU A 62 -8.30 -10.44 9.32
N ALA A 63 -7.79 -10.74 8.12
CA ALA A 63 -6.34 -10.77 7.85
C ALA A 63 -5.67 -9.40 8.09
N ILE A 64 -6.39 -8.31 7.81
CA ILE A 64 -5.93 -6.95 8.12
C ILE A 64 -5.78 -6.77 9.63
N LYS A 65 -6.76 -7.19 10.44
CA LYS A 65 -6.68 -7.09 11.90
C LYS A 65 -5.54 -7.95 12.46
N GLU A 66 -5.35 -9.15 11.92
CA GLU A 66 -4.28 -10.07 12.31
C GLU A 66 -2.87 -9.54 11.96
N SER A 67 -2.75 -8.61 11.01
CA SER A 67 -1.46 -7.98 10.65
C SER A 67 -0.90 -7.04 11.74
N GLY A 68 -1.67 -6.75 12.79
CA GLY A 68 -1.31 -5.78 13.83
C GLY A 68 -1.84 -4.36 13.57
N TRP A 69 -2.65 -4.17 12.52
CA TRP A 69 -3.35 -2.92 12.27
C TRP A 69 -4.45 -2.70 13.32
N SER A 70 -4.33 -1.63 14.10
CA SER A 70 -5.21 -1.36 15.25
C SER A 70 -6.32 -0.34 14.98
N GLN A 71 -6.38 0.22 13.77
CA GLN A 71 -7.33 1.27 13.40
C GLN A 71 -8.53 0.65 12.67
N PRO A 72 -9.62 1.40 12.44
CA PRO A 72 -10.79 0.88 11.75
C PRO A 72 -10.46 0.23 10.40
N VAL A 73 -11.17 -0.86 10.12
CA VAL A 73 -11.12 -1.61 8.86
C VAL A 73 -12.54 -1.75 8.34
N TYR A 74 -12.74 -1.42 7.07
CA TYR A 74 -14.04 -1.56 6.42
C TYR A 74 -13.91 -2.47 5.19
N GLY A 75 -14.83 -3.43 5.10
CA GLY A 75 -14.92 -4.38 4.00
C GLY A 75 -16.05 -4.02 3.04
N TYR A 76 -15.90 -4.34 1.77
CA TYR A 76 -17.00 -4.34 0.80
C TYR A 76 -17.18 -5.70 0.13
N LEU A 77 -18.41 -6.00 -0.28
CA LEU A 77 -18.79 -7.15 -1.09
C LEU A 77 -18.74 -6.78 -2.57
N ASP A 78 -18.47 -7.76 -3.45
CA ASP A 78 -18.24 -7.52 -4.89
C ASP A 78 -19.40 -6.82 -5.64
N HIS A 79 -20.61 -6.75 -5.06
CA HIS A 79 -21.78 -6.07 -5.64
C HIS A 79 -21.99 -4.64 -5.13
N GLU A 80 -21.19 -4.18 -4.16
CA GLU A 80 -21.29 -2.85 -3.56
C GLU A 80 -20.40 -1.84 -4.32
N ASP A 81 -20.68 -0.55 -4.15
CA ASP A 81 -19.82 0.52 -4.69
C ASP A 81 -18.73 0.89 -3.65
N PRO A 82 -17.47 0.47 -3.87
CA PRO A 82 -16.41 0.70 -2.90
C PRO A 82 -16.10 2.19 -2.72
N TRP A 83 -16.17 3.01 -3.76
CA TRP A 83 -15.81 4.43 -3.68
C TRP A 83 -16.90 5.24 -2.98
N GLN A 84 -18.17 4.87 -3.16
CA GLN A 84 -19.26 5.42 -2.35
C GLN A 84 -19.06 5.11 -0.85
N MET A 85 -18.75 3.85 -0.52
CA MET A 85 -18.51 3.44 0.88
C MET A 85 -17.29 4.13 1.50
N ILE A 86 -16.18 4.25 0.76
CA ILE A 86 -15.01 5.03 1.18
C ILE A 86 -15.40 6.48 1.46
N ALA A 87 -16.20 7.09 0.56
CA ALA A 87 -16.64 8.46 0.73
C ALA A 87 -17.54 8.66 1.94
N ASP A 88 -18.43 7.71 2.23
CA ASP A 88 -19.26 7.72 3.43
C ASP A 88 -18.40 7.64 4.70
N GLN A 89 -17.37 6.79 4.73
CA GLN A 89 -16.42 6.72 5.85
C GLN A 89 -15.56 7.99 5.99
N ILE A 90 -15.26 8.69 4.90
CA ILE A 90 -14.59 10.00 4.98
C ILE A 90 -15.53 11.05 5.58
N ARG A 91 -16.80 11.09 5.14
CA ARG A 91 -17.81 12.07 5.61
C ARG A 91 -18.11 11.92 7.11
N THR A 92 -18.15 10.69 7.64
CA THR A 92 -18.39 10.44 9.09
C THR A 92 -17.33 11.04 9.99
N ARG A 93 -16.10 11.26 9.50
CA ARG A 93 -14.99 11.85 10.27
C ARG A 93 -15.07 13.36 10.43
N GLN A 94 -16.01 14.01 9.72
CA GLN A 94 -16.24 15.46 9.79
C GLN A 94 -14.94 16.26 9.61
N THR A 95 -14.15 15.87 8.60
CA THR A 95 -12.94 16.56 8.17
C THR A 95 -13.21 17.43 6.95
N ASP A 96 -12.32 18.38 6.68
CA ASP A 96 -12.26 19.05 5.39
C ASP A 96 -12.00 18.00 4.29
N GLN A 97 -12.76 18.12 3.21
CA GLN A 97 -12.76 17.19 2.05
C GLN A 97 -12.40 17.96 0.77
N THR A 98 -11.56 18.99 0.91
CA THR A 98 -11.22 19.93 -0.16
C THR A 98 -9.87 19.65 -0.78
N ALA A 99 -8.90 19.13 -0.01
CA ALA A 99 -7.54 18.93 -0.52
C ALA A 99 -7.06 17.50 -0.26
N PHE A 100 -6.97 16.72 -1.33
CA PHE A 100 -6.52 15.33 -1.32
C PHE A 100 -5.08 15.20 -1.80
N ALA A 101 -4.37 14.22 -1.27
CA ALA A 101 -3.09 13.73 -1.77
C ALA A 101 -3.25 12.28 -2.24
N ILE A 102 -2.66 11.96 -3.40
CA ILE A 102 -2.76 10.63 -4.00
C ILE A 102 -1.38 10.12 -4.42
N GLU A 103 -1.24 8.81 -4.58
CA GLU A 103 -0.06 8.20 -5.18
C GLU A 103 -0.18 8.24 -6.71
N LYS A 104 0.22 9.33 -7.36
CA LYS A 104 0.07 9.49 -8.82
C LYS A 104 0.79 8.43 -9.65
N ALA A 105 1.78 7.73 -9.08
CA ALA A 105 2.47 6.63 -9.76
C ALA A 105 1.68 5.30 -9.70
N ASN A 106 0.64 5.19 -8.87
CA ASN A 106 -0.08 3.95 -8.63
C ASN A 106 -1.60 4.07 -8.79
N LEU A 107 -2.21 5.16 -8.31
CA LEU A 107 -3.66 5.35 -8.39
C LEU A 107 -4.09 5.38 -9.85
N SER A 108 -4.91 4.40 -10.25
CA SER A 108 -5.41 4.32 -11.62
C SER A 108 -6.29 5.52 -11.97
N VAL A 109 -6.34 5.87 -13.25
CA VAL A 109 -7.23 6.95 -13.74
C VAL A 109 -8.69 6.64 -13.42
N ALA A 110 -9.12 5.38 -13.58
CA ALA A 110 -10.48 4.95 -13.28
C ALA A 110 -10.86 5.15 -11.80
N TRP A 111 -9.94 4.86 -10.88
CA TRP A 111 -10.14 5.09 -9.44
C TRP A 111 -10.11 6.57 -9.08
N LEU A 112 -9.25 7.36 -9.73
CA LEU A 112 -9.25 8.81 -9.57
C LEU A 112 -10.59 9.44 -10.03
N GLU A 113 -11.15 8.97 -11.14
CA GLU A 113 -12.45 9.44 -11.63
C GLU A 113 -13.59 9.09 -10.67
N GLN A 114 -13.59 7.88 -10.10
CA GLN A 114 -14.55 7.47 -9.06
C GLN A 114 -14.39 8.28 -7.76
N ALA A 115 -13.16 8.57 -7.34
CA ALA A 115 -12.92 9.46 -6.20
C ALA A 115 -13.45 10.88 -6.47
N LYS A 116 -13.22 11.41 -7.67
CA LYS A 116 -13.71 12.74 -8.06
C LYS A 116 -15.23 12.82 -8.16
N SER A 117 -15.92 11.75 -8.58
CA SER A 117 -17.39 11.75 -8.60
C SER A 117 -17.98 11.85 -7.19
N GLN A 118 -17.29 11.29 -6.19
CA GLN A 118 -17.67 11.37 -4.78
C GLN A 118 -17.31 12.71 -4.12
N PHE A 119 -16.29 13.39 -4.64
CA PHE A 119 -15.76 14.66 -4.15
C PHE A 119 -15.56 15.67 -5.30
N PRO A 120 -16.65 16.20 -5.90
CA PRO A 120 -16.56 17.03 -7.10
C PRO A 120 -15.81 18.36 -6.90
N ASN A 121 -15.75 18.85 -5.66
CA ASN A 121 -15.00 20.06 -5.29
C ASN A 121 -13.61 19.76 -4.71
N GLY A 122 -13.18 18.50 -4.71
CA GLY A 122 -11.90 18.07 -4.15
C GLY A 122 -10.74 18.35 -5.12
N ASP A 123 -9.66 18.93 -4.59
CA ASP A 123 -8.37 19.06 -5.28
C ASP A 123 -7.52 17.80 -5.08
N PHE A 124 -7.28 17.06 -6.16
CA PHE A 124 -6.43 15.86 -6.19
C PHE A 124 -5.05 16.11 -6.83
N SER A 125 -4.62 17.38 -6.92
CA SER A 125 -3.38 17.75 -7.60
C SER A 125 -2.11 17.34 -6.86
N ALA A 126 -2.17 17.10 -5.55
CA ALA A 126 -1.00 16.75 -4.75
C ALA A 126 -0.55 15.30 -4.97
N ASN A 127 0.76 15.13 -5.16
CA ASN A 127 1.38 13.83 -5.32
C ASN A 127 2.10 13.41 -4.03
N LEU A 128 1.64 12.34 -3.40
CA LEU A 128 2.23 11.78 -2.18
C LEU A 128 3.46 10.90 -2.48
N THR A 129 3.54 10.34 -3.69
CA THR A 129 4.58 9.35 -4.09
C THR A 129 6.01 9.76 -3.70
N PRO A 130 6.49 11.00 -4.00
CA PRO A 130 7.87 11.37 -3.72
C PRO A 130 8.21 11.34 -2.22
N MET A 131 7.23 11.64 -1.36
CA MET A 131 7.42 11.60 0.09
C MET A 131 7.53 10.15 0.59
N ILE A 132 6.72 9.23 0.05
CA ILE A 132 6.81 7.81 0.37
C ILE A 132 8.16 7.24 -0.09
N ASP A 133 8.64 7.62 -1.28
CA ASP A 133 9.95 7.20 -1.78
C ASP A 133 11.09 7.68 -0.88
N GLN A 134 11.02 8.93 -0.42
CA GLN A 134 11.97 9.47 0.56
C GLN A 134 11.91 8.72 1.89
N MET A 135 10.70 8.37 2.36
CA MET A 135 10.55 7.55 3.56
C MET A 135 11.19 6.16 3.40
N ARG A 136 11.11 5.56 2.21
CA ARG A 136 11.67 4.23 1.89
C ARG A 136 13.16 4.27 1.54
N MET A 137 13.73 5.46 1.32
CA MET A 137 15.14 5.62 0.97
C MET A 137 16.04 5.19 2.12
N ILE A 138 15.74 5.64 3.35
CA ILE A 138 16.49 5.31 4.57
C ILE A 138 15.74 4.23 5.35
N LYS A 139 16.37 3.05 5.46
CA LYS A 139 15.75 1.85 6.06
C LYS A 139 15.88 1.92 7.57
N THR A 140 14.88 1.39 8.28
CA THR A 140 14.99 1.15 9.72
C THR A 140 15.88 -0.07 10.00
N PRO A 141 16.37 -0.24 11.24
CA PRO A 141 17.09 -1.47 11.63
C PRO A 141 16.31 -2.75 11.31
N ASP A 142 15.01 -2.78 11.62
CA ASP A 142 14.16 -3.95 11.33
C ASP A 142 14.03 -4.24 9.83
N GLU A 143 14.00 -3.20 8.98
CA GLU A 143 13.97 -3.35 7.53
C GLU A 143 15.32 -3.86 7.00
N ILE A 144 16.43 -3.42 7.57
CA ILE A 144 17.76 -3.94 7.23
C ILE A 144 17.88 -5.42 7.61
N GLU A 145 17.36 -5.84 8.76
CA GLU A 145 17.37 -7.26 9.14
C GLU A 145 16.54 -8.12 8.18
N LYS A 146 15.37 -7.62 7.72
CA LYS A 146 14.59 -8.29 6.67
C LYS A 146 15.37 -8.40 5.36
N LEU A 147 16.09 -7.35 4.95
CA LEU A 147 16.95 -7.37 3.77
C LEU A 147 18.12 -8.36 3.90
N LYS A 148 18.74 -8.48 5.09
CA LYS A 148 19.78 -9.47 5.34
C LYS A 148 19.25 -10.90 5.22
N ILE A 149 18.03 -11.15 5.71
CA ILE A 149 17.38 -12.45 5.55
C ILE A 149 17.12 -12.75 4.08
N ALA A 150 16.62 -11.78 3.31
CA ALA A 150 16.44 -11.92 1.86
C ALA A 150 17.78 -12.23 1.17
N GLY A 151 18.85 -11.50 1.50
CA GLY A 151 20.18 -11.75 0.94
C GLY A 151 20.73 -13.15 1.23
N LYS A 152 20.42 -13.73 2.39
CA LYS A 152 20.78 -15.14 2.68
C LYS A 152 20.03 -16.13 1.78
N TRP A 153 18.78 -15.84 1.44
CA TRP A 153 18.02 -16.64 0.48
C TRP A 153 18.58 -16.48 -0.94
N ASP A 154 19.02 -15.29 -1.31
CA ASP A 154 19.69 -15.07 -2.61
C ASP A 154 21.01 -15.85 -2.69
N ASP A 155 21.84 -15.83 -1.63
CA ASP A 155 23.08 -16.62 -1.55
C ASP A 155 22.80 -18.13 -1.71
N PHE A 156 21.72 -18.62 -1.08
CA PHE A 156 21.28 -20.01 -1.21
C PHE A 156 20.81 -20.33 -2.62
N ALA A 157 19.99 -19.46 -3.23
CA ALA A 157 19.49 -19.63 -4.59
C ALA A 157 20.65 -19.71 -5.60
N PHE A 158 21.66 -18.84 -5.47
CA PHE A 158 22.86 -18.90 -6.33
C PHE A 158 23.65 -20.19 -6.16
N LYS A 159 23.80 -20.67 -4.93
CA LYS A 159 24.44 -21.97 -4.68
C LYS A 159 23.73 -23.09 -5.42
N THR A 160 22.40 -23.20 -5.28
CA THR A 160 21.58 -24.21 -5.98
C THR A 160 21.70 -24.06 -7.50
N CYS A 161 21.66 -22.83 -8.00
CA CYS A 161 21.84 -22.53 -9.42
C CYS A 161 23.19 -23.08 -9.95
N PHE A 162 24.30 -22.79 -9.28
CA PHE A 162 25.62 -23.27 -9.70
C PHE A 162 25.76 -24.78 -9.67
N GLU A 163 25.13 -25.45 -8.69
CA GLU A 163 25.11 -26.92 -8.60
C GLU A 163 24.26 -27.57 -9.70
N ALA A 164 23.22 -26.88 -10.18
CA ALA A 164 22.32 -27.36 -11.23
C ALA A 164 22.87 -27.18 -12.66
N VAL A 165 23.72 -26.18 -12.91
CA VAL A 165 24.25 -25.87 -14.25
C VAL A 165 25.06 -27.03 -14.82
N LYS A 166 24.67 -27.50 -16.01
CA LYS A 166 25.36 -28.55 -16.77
C LYS A 166 25.26 -28.27 -18.28
N ALA A 167 26.31 -28.64 -19.02
CA ALA A 167 26.31 -28.52 -20.47
C ALA A 167 25.13 -29.30 -21.08
N GLY A 168 24.42 -28.67 -22.01
CA GLY A 168 23.22 -29.24 -22.65
C GLY A 168 21.92 -29.10 -21.85
N LEU A 169 21.95 -28.55 -20.62
CA LEU A 169 20.75 -28.22 -19.86
C LEU A 169 20.26 -26.81 -20.25
N PRO A 170 18.96 -26.62 -20.57
CA PRO A 170 18.45 -25.30 -20.88
C PRO A 170 18.35 -24.44 -19.62
N GLU A 171 18.57 -23.13 -19.78
CA GLU A 171 18.54 -22.14 -18.68
C GLU A 171 17.23 -22.18 -17.89
N SER A 172 16.09 -22.44 -18.55
CA SER A 172 14.78 -22.57 -17.90
C SER A 172 14.71 -23.70 -16.88
N ARG A 173 15.47 -24.79 -17.08
CA ARG A 173 15.53 -25.90 -16.11
C ARG A 173 16.39 -25.52 -14.91
N VAL A 174 17.50 -24.81 -15.13
CA VAL A 174 18.30 -24.26 -14.02
C VAL A 174 17.49 -23.26 -13.18
N ALA A 175 16.74 -22.37 -13.84
CA ALA A 175 15.86 -21.43 -13.16
C ALA A 175 14.75 -22.13 -12.36
N ALA A 176 14.21 -23.24 -12.87
CA ALA A 176 13.21 -24.04 -12.16
C ALA A 176 13.78 -24.70 -10.89
N GLU A 177 14.98 -25.29 -10.96
CA GLU A 177 15.66 -25.85 -9.77
C GLU A 177 15.95 -24.76 -8.73
N MET A 178 16.45 -23.61 -9.17
CA MET A 178 16.71 -22.44 -8.31
C MET A 178 15.44 -21.93 -7.62
N SER A 179 14.29 -21.96 -8.29
CA SER A 179 13.02 -21.48 -7.75
C SER A 179 12.32 -22.50 -6.84
N TYR A 180 12.63 -23.79 -6.99
CA TYR A 180 12.02 -24.88 -6.21
C TYR A 180 12.70 -25.09 -4.85
N ALA A 181 14.02 -24.93 -4.80
CA ALA A 181 14.83 -25.11 -3.59
C ALA A 181 14.55 -24.04 -2.53
#